data_AF-A0A968A9W9-F1
#
_entry.id   AF-A0A968A9W9-F1
#
_cell.length_a   1.000
_cell.length_b   1.000
_cell.length_c   1.000
_cell.angle_alpha   90.00
_cell.angle_beta   90.00
_cell.angle_gamma   90.00
#
_symmetry.space_group_name_H-M   'P 1'
#
loop_
_entity.id
_entity.type
_entity.pdbx_description
1 polymer ?
#
loop_
_entity_poly.entity_id
_entity_poly.type
_entity_poly.pdbx_seq_one_letter_code
_entity_poly.pdbx_strand_id
1 'polypeptide(L)'
;MDSSKLSDWLQVAGLFGVIASLVFVGLQMKQADSIAESDVYQERAIAGRETNLTLSTNPYFLSGMAKLYSGTAKELTAQEAIALEYDFGSRLFIADNYFQQYELGFLSDSFWDRTVVDMKCYLEHPFYREAINRGWIESYRAEFRVVLLEMINDAADNPSGCWDFEFQYQIAE
;
A
#
# COMPACT_ATOMS: atom_id res chain seq x y z
N MET A 1 42.59 -52.15 -8.94
CA MET A 1 41.36 -51.64 -8.29
C MET A 1 40.18 -52.23 -9.06
N ASP A 2 39.25 -52.87 -8.37
CA ASP A 2 38.17 -53.64 -8.99
C ASP A 2 37.20 -52.71 -9.74
N SER A 3 36.92 -52.99 -11.02
CA SER A 3 36.14 -52.07 -11.88
C SER A 3 34.70 -51.87 -11.39
N SER A 4 34.15 -52.84 -10.67
CA SER A 4 32.85 -52.77 -10.01
C SER A 4 32.83 -51.71 -8.91
N LYS A 5 33.84 -51.72 -8.03
CA LYS A 5 33.96 -50.74 -6.94
C LYS A 5 34.09 -49.31 -7.47
N LEU A 6 34.78 -49.11 -8.60
CA LEU A 6 34.89 -47.79 -9.22
C LEU A 6 33.54 -47.29 -9.75
N SER A 7 32.72 -48.17 -10.34
CA SER A 7 31.37 -47.83 -10.82
C SER A 7 30.45 -47.43 -9.67
N ASP A 8 30.46 -48.18 -8.56
CA ASP A 8 29.64 -47.88 -7.39
C ASP A 8 29.99 -46.50 -6.79
N TRP A 9 31.28 -46.18 -6.69
CA TRP A 9 31.72 -44.86 -6.21
C TRP A 9 31.28 -43.72 -7.14
N LEU A 10 31.33 -43.92 -8.46
CA LEU A 10 30.87 -42.92 -9.43
C LEU A 10 29.36 -42.70 -9.35
N GLN A 11 28.56 -43.75 -9.12
CA GLN A 11 27.11 -43.62 -8.94
C GLN A 11 26.77 -42.83 -7.65
N VAL A 12 27.45 -43.14 -6.55
CA VAL A 12 27.28 -42.42 -5.28
C VAL A 12 27.69 -40.95 -5.44
N ALA A 13 28.84 -40.67 -6.06
CA ALA A 13 29.28 -39.31 -6.34
C ALA A 13 28.31 -38.55 -7.26
N GLY A 14 27.75 -39.23 -8.27
CA GLY A 14 26.73 -38.66 -9.16
C GLY A 14 25.45 -38.30 -8.41
N LEU A 15 24.95 -39.18 -7.53
CA LEU A 15 23.80 -38.91 -6.68
C LEU A 15 24.06 -37.72 -5.75
N PHE A 16 25.24 -37.65 -5.12
CA PHE A 16 25.64 -36.49 -4.33
C PHE A 16 25.72 -35.20 -5.16
N GLY A 17 26.19 -35.28 -6.41
CA GLY A 17 26.19 -34.16 -7.34
C GLY A 17 24.79 -33.62 -7.63
N VAL A 18 23.81 -34.51 -7.82
CA VAL A 18 22.40 -34.13 -8.01
C VAL A 18 21.81 -33.53 -6.74
N ILE A 19 22.07 -34.11 -5.56
CA ILE A 19 21.58 -33.56 -4.30
C ILE A 19 22.18 -32.17 -4.05
N ALA A 20 23.48 -32.01 -4.27
CA ALA A 20 24.17 -30.74 -4.11
C ALA A 20 23.64 -29.66 -5.06
N SER A 21 23.34 -30.02 -6.32
CA SER A 21 22.75 -29.07 -7.28
C SER A 21 21.34 -28.64 -6.88
N LEU A 22 20.51 -29.55 -6.38
CA LEU A 22 19.16 -29.22 -5.89
C LEU A 22 19.20 -28.31 -4.66
N VAL A 23 20.11 -28.55 -3.71
CA VAL A 23 20.31 -27.66 -2.56
C VAL A 23 20.73 -26.26 -3.02
N PHE A 24 21.66 -26.18 -3.98
CA PHE A 24 22.13 -24.91 -4.52
C PHE A 24 21.01 -24.14 -5.23
N VAL A 25 20.17 -24.81 -6.03
CA VAL A 25 18.99 -24.19 -6.66
C VAL A 25 18.00 -23.69 -5.61
N GLY A 26 17.70 -24.49 -4.57
CA GLY A 26 16.81 -24.07 -3.50
C GLY A 26 17.30 -22.82 -2.75
N LEU A 27 18.61 -22.72 -2.51
CA LEU A 27 19.22 -21.52 -1.92
C LEU A 27 19.14 -20.30 -2.85
N GLN A 28 19.37 -20.48 -4.16
CA GLN A 28 19.22 -19.41 -5.12
C GLN A 28 17.79 -18.89 -5.22
N MET A 29 16.80 -19.79 -5.23
CA MET A 29 15.39 -19.39 -5.25
C MET A 29 15.03 -18.58 -4.01
N LYS A 30 15.43 -19.03 -2.82
CA LYS A 30 15.23 -18.27 -1.58
C LYS A 30 15.88 -16.88 -1.63
N GLN A 31 17.07 -16.78 -2.20
CA GLN A 31 17.76 -15.50 -2.36
C GLN A 31 17.04 -14.61 -3.38
N ALA A 32 16.59 -15.16 -4.51
CA ALA A 32 15.85 -14.44 -5.53
C ALA A 32 14.53 -13.88 -4.97
N ASP A 33 13.81 -14.66 -4.18
CA ASP A 33 12.58 -14.21 -3.50
C ASP A 33 12.85 -13.03 -2.57
N SER A 34 13.92 -13.12 -1.75
CA SER A 34 14.30 -12.03 -0.83
C SER A 34 14.72 -10.75 -1.56
N ILE A 35 15.38 -10.87 -2.72
CA ILE A 35 15.75 -9.71 -3.54
C ILE A 35 14.47 -9.07 -4.12
N ALA A 36 13.59 -9.88 -4.71
CA ALA A 36 12.35 -9.40 -5.29
C ALA A 36 11.46 -8.67 -4.27
N GLU A 37 11.35 -9.19 -3.04
CA GLU A 37 10.61 -8.52 -1.97
C GLU A 37 11.24 -7.17 -1.59
N SER A 38 12.57 -7.11 -1.47
CA SER A 38 13.30 -5.87 -1.18
C SER A 38 13.16 -4.84 -2.30
N ASP A 39 13.20 -5.27 -3.56
CA ASP A 39 13.05 -4.38 -4.72
C ASP A 39 11.66 -3.75 -4.73
N VAL A 40 10.61 -4.55 -4.53
CA VAL A 40 9.23 -4.06 -4.42
C VAL A 40 9.08 -3.09 -3.25
N TYR A 41 9.69 -3.38 -2.09
CA TYR A 41 9.66 -2.46 -0.95
C TYR A 41 10.35 -1.13 -1.27
N GLN A 42 11.50 -1.17 -1.95
CA GLN A 42 12.21 0.03 -2.38
C GLN A 42 11.41 0.85 -3.39
N GLU A 43 10.79 0.20 -4.38
CA GLU A 43 9.92 0.88 -5.37
C GLU A 43 8.76 1.59 -4.70
N ARG A 44 8.09 0.96 -3.73
CA ARG A 44 7.02 1.62 -2.94
C ARG A 44 7.54 2.82 -2.15
N ALA A 45 8.72 2.72 -1.54
CA ALA A 45 9.33 3.83 -0.81
C ALA A 45 9.68 5.00 -1.74
N ILE A 46 10.20 4.72 -2.94
CA ILE A 46 10.50 5.73 -3.97
C ILE A 46 9.20 6.40 -4.43
N ALA A 47 8.18 5.62 -4.79
CA ALA A 47 6.88 6.14 -5.22
C ALA A 47 6.21 6.99 -4.14
N GLY A 48 6.28 6.56 -2.87
CA GLY A 48 5.79 7.34 -1.73
C GLY A 48 6.53 8.67 -1.57
N ARG A 49 7.86 8.68 -1.70
CA ARG A 49 8.66 9.90 -1.66
C ARG A 49 8.34 10.85 -2.81
N GLU A 50 8.19 10.33 -4.02
CA GLU A 50 7.85 11.12 -5.21
C GLU A 50 6.45 11.72 -5.10
N THR A 51 5.48 10.96 -4.60
CA THR A 51 4.13 11.43 -4.31
C THR A 51 4.19 12.57 -3.29
N ASN A 52 4.88 12.38 -2.16
CA ASN A 52 5.04 13.43 -1.15
C ASN A 52 5.68 14.70 -1.71
N LEU A 53 6.72 14.58 -2.55
CA LEU A 53 7.35 15.73 -3.20
C LEU A 53 6.37 16.45 -4.13
N THR A 54 5.65 15.70 -4.97
CA THR A 54 4.65 16.23 -5.90
C THR A 54 3.54 16.98 -5.17
N LEU A 55 3.00 16.40 -4.09
CA LEU A 55 1.96 17.03 -3.28
C LEU A 55 2.48 18.27 -2.55
N SER A 56 3.70 18.20 -1.99
CA SER A 56 4.34 19.31 -1.26
C SER A 56 4.71 20.51 -2.13
N THR A 57 4.77 20.32 -3.45
CA THR A 57 5.08 21.40 -4.41
C THR A 57 3.87 21.85 -5.21
N ASN A 58 2.72 21.19 -5.06
CA ASN A 58 1.48 21.56 -5.70
C ASN A 58 0.72 22.60 -4.85
N PRO A 59 0.63 23.87 -5.30
CA PRO A 59 0.01 24.93 -4.50
C PRO A 59 -1.50 24.71 -4.28
N TYR A 60 -2.20 24.07 -5.23
CA TYR A 60 -3.63 23.77 -5.10
C TYR A 60 -3.87 22.64 -4.09
N PHE A 61 -3.01 21.63 -4.07
CA PHE A 61 -3.11 20.58 -3.05
C PHE A 61 -2.87 21.15 -1.66
N LEU A 62 -1.79 21.91 -1.47
CA LEU A 62 -1.46 22.49 -0.16
C LEU A 62 -2.54 23.46 0.34
N SER A 63 -2.99 24.38 -0.51
CA SER A 63 -4.05 25.32 -0.16
C SER A 63 -5.38 24.61 0.11
N GLY A 64 -5.72 23.60 -0.70
CA GLY A 64 -6.90 22.77 -0.50
C GLY A 64 -6.87 22.00 0.81
N MET A 65 -5.76 21.32 1.11
CA MET A 65 -5.56 20.63 2.38
C MET A 65 -5.69 21.60 3.55
N ALA A 66 -5.04 22.77 3.51
CA ALA A 66 -5.15 23.76 4.57
C ALA A 66 -6.60 24.15 4.88
N LYS A 67 -7.44 24.30 3.85
CA LYS A 67 -8.88 24.56 4.02
C LYS A 67 -9.65 23.38 4.62
N LEU A 68 -9.27 22.13 4.30
CA LEU A 68 -9.82 20.96 4.98
C LEU A 68 -9.44 20.98 6.47
N TYR A 69 -8.16 21.21 6.78
CA TYR A 69 -7.64 21.31 8.15
C TYR A 69 -8.31 22.44 8.96
N SER A 70 -8.60 23.59 8.35
CA SER A 70 -9.24 24.72 9.02
C SER A 70 -10.78 24.65 9.05
N GLY A 71 -11.38 23.55 8.57
CA GLY A 71 -12.83 23.40 8.52
C GLY A 71 -13.54 24.31 7.51
N THR A 72 -12.81 24.93 6.59
CA THR A 72 -13.33 25.82 5.54
C THR A 72 -13.44 25.12 4.18
N ALA A 73 -13.68 23.80 4.17
CA ALA A 73 -13.80 22.99 2.96
C ALA A 73 -14.81 23.53 1.92
N LYS A 74 -15.82 24.31 2.34
CA LYS A 74 -16.78 24.98 1.44
C LYS A 74 -16.15 26.08 0.57
N GLU A 75 -14.96 26.54 0.91
CA GLU A 75 -14.20 27.60 0.22
C GLU A 75 -13.17 27.03 -0.78
N LEU A 76 -13.18 25.71 -1.01
CA LEU A 76 -12.36 25.09 -2.03
C LEU A 76 -12.70 25.65 -3.41
N THR A 77 -11.68 26.07 -4.13
CA THR A 77 -11.75 26.32 -5.57
C THR A 77 -11.85 25.00 -6.32
N ALA A 78 -12.27 25.05 -7.58
CA ALA A 78 -12.36 23.86 -8.42
C ALA A 78 -10.99 23.16 -8.57
N GLN A 79 -9.90 23.91 -8.71
CA GLN A 79 -8.56 23.37 -8.86
C GLN A 79 -8.07 22.67 -7.58
N GLU A 80 -8.38 23.23 -6.40
CA GLU A 80 -8.05 22.59 -5.12
C GLU A 80 -8.86 21.30 -4.93
N ALA A 81 -10.17 21.34 -5.20
CA ALA A 81 -11.02 20.16 -5.12
C ALA A 81 -10.53 19.04 -6.06
N ILE A 82 -10.21 19.37 -7.32
CA ILE A 82 -9.65 18.43 -8.28
C ILE A 82 -8.32 17.85 -7.76
N ALA A 83 -7.39 18.67 -7.26
CA ALA A 83 -6.11 18.18 -6.77
C ALA A 83 -6.27 17.19 -5.60
N LEU A 84 -7.18 17.48 -4.67
CA LEU A 84 -7.48 16.62 -3.52
C LEU A 84 -8.17 15.31 -3.94
N GLU A 85 -9.13 15.38 -4.87
CA GLU A 85 -9.82 14.18 -5.37
C GLU A 85 -8.88 13.25 -6.15
N TYR A 86 -7.98 13.80 -6.95
CA TYR A 86 -6.98 12.99 -7.68
C TYR A 86 -5.99 12.30 -6.73
N ASP A 87 -5.53 13.00 -5.68
CA ASP A 87 -4.71 12.37 -4.64
C ASP A 87 -5.49 11.22 -3.96
N PHE A 88 -6.72 11.48 -3.56
CA PHE A 88 -7.56 10.48 -2.91
C PHE A 88 -7.85 9.26 -3.81
N GLY A 89 -8.11 9.49 -5.10
CA GLY A 89 -8.28 8.41 -6.07
C GLY A 89 -7.03 7.55 -6.24
N SER A 90 -5.86 8.19 -6.27
CA SER A 90 -4.57 7.49 -6.29
C SER A 90 -4.40 6.61 -5.05
N ARG A 91 -4.75 7.13 -3.86
CA ARG A 91 -4.68 6.36 -2.60
C ARG A 91 -5.61 5.15 -2.61
N LEU A 92 -6.84 5.30 -3.07
CA LEU A 92 -7.78 4.18 -3.21
C LEU A 92 -7.28 3.13 -4.20
N PHE A 93 -6.69 3.54 -5.32
CA PHE A 93 -6.08 2.63 -6.29
C PHE A 93 -4.91 1.83 -5.68
N ILE A 94 -4.05 2.51 -4.92
CA ILE A 94 -2.94 1.87 -4.19
C ILE A 94 -3.48 0.92 -3.12
N ALA A 95 -4.52 1.31 -2.38
CA ALA A 95 -5.14 0.47 -1.36
C ALA A 95 -5.76 -0.81 -1.95
N ASP A 96 -6.42 -0.72 -3.12
CA ASP A 96 -6.91 -1.90 -3.85
C ASP A 96 -5.76 -2.84 -4.25
N ASN A 97 -4.65 -2.27 -4.73
CA ASN A 97 -3.45 -3.04 -5.06
C ASN A 97 -2.80 -3.70 -3.83
N TYR A 98 -2.77 -3.02 -2.69
CA TYR A 98 -2.27 -3.60 -1.44
C TYR A 98 -3.20 -4.69 -0.93
N PHE A 99 -4.51 -4.49 -1.03
CA PHE A 99 -5.48 -5.53 -0.69
C PHE A 99 -5.28 -6.80 -1.53
N GLN A 100 -5.10 -6.67 -2.85
CA GLN A 100 -4.82 -7.82 -3.71
C GLN A 100 -3.55 -8.59 -3.28
N GLN A 101 -2.49 -7.87 -2.92
CA GLN A 101 -1.24 -8.49 -2.50
C GLN A 101 -1.33 -9.11 -1.10
N TYR A 102 -2.14 -8.52 -0.22
CA TYR A 102 -2.50 -9.10 1.06
C TYR A 102 -3.25 -10.43 0.88
N GLU A 103 -4.27 -10.47 0.01
CA GLU A 103 -5.01 -11.70 -0.30
C GLU A 103 -4.13 -12.81 -0.87
N LEU A 104 -3.07 -12.45 -1.61
CA LEU A 104 -2.09 -13.39 -2.17
C LEU A 104 -1.01 -13.82 -1.18
N GLY A 105 -0.99 -13.26 0.05
CA GLY A 105 -0.01 -13.56 1.09
C GLY A 105 1.34 -12.87 0.93
N PHE A 106 1.44 -11.85 0.07
CA PHE A 106 2.67 -11.07 -0.13
C PHE A 106 2.81 -9.90 0.86
N LEU A 107 1.74 -9.53 1.55
CA LEU A 107 1.75 -8.51 2.60
C LEU A 107 1.24 -9.11 3.90
N SER A 108 1.82 -8.68 5.02
CA SER A 108 1.42 -9.13 6.35
C SER A 108 0.10 -8.49 6.79
N ASP A 109 -0.57 -9.13 7.76
CA ASP A 109 -1.75 -8.56 8.42
C ASP A 109 -1.45 -7.15 8.96
N SER A 110 -0.30 -6.95 9.60
CA SER A 110 0.10 -5.65 10.13
C SER A 110 0.25 -4.55 9.08
N PHE A 111 0.66 -4.90 7.85
CA PHE A 111 0.77 -3.94 6.75
C PHE A 111 -0.63 -3.54 6.27
N TRP A 112 -1.50 -4.54 6.13
CA TRP A 112 -2.89 -4.33 5.72
C TRP A 112 -3.66 -3.51 6.75
N ASP A 113 -3.59 -3.88 8.03
CA ASP A 113 -4.21 -3.15 9.15
C ASP A 113 -3.79 -1.68 9.16
N ARG A 114 -2.50 -1.40 8.93
CA ARG A 114 -2.02 -0.02 8.83
C ARG A 114 -2.64 0.72 7.65
N THR A 115 -2.74 0.07 6.50
CA THR A 115 -3.38 0.64 5.30
C THR A 115 -4.84 0.99 5.57
N VAL A 116 -5.58 0.12 6.27
CA VAL A 116 -6.97 0.37 6.68
C VAL A 116 -7.06 1.61 7.57
N VAL A 117 -6.19 1.70 8.59
CA VAL A 117 -6.15 2.86 9.50
C VAL A 117 -5.85 4.16 8.74
N ASP A 118 -4.90 4.14 7.81
CA ASP A 118 -4.55 5.32 7.01
C ASP A 118 -5.71 5.75 6.10
N MET A 119 -6.40 4.80 5.47
CA MET A 119 -7.58 5.08 4.63
C MET A 119 -8.76 5.61 5.43
N LYS A 120 -8.97 5.07 6.64
CA LYS A 120 -10.05 5.50 7.54
C LYS A 120 -10.03 7.00 7.78
N CYS A 121 -8.83 7.56 7.98
CA CYS A 121 -8.68 8.99 8.15
C CYS A 121 -9.29 9.79 6.99
N TYR A 122 -8.99 9.45 5.73
CA TYR A 122 -9.60 10.13 4.59
C TYR A 122 -11.12 9.93 4.56
N LEU A 123 -11.59 8.73 4.84
CA LEU A 123 -13.02 8.38 4.79
C LEU A 123 -13.87 9.04 5.90
N GLU A 124 -13.24 9.56 6.94
CA GLU A 124 -13.92 10.35 7.98
C GLU A 124 -14.39 11.72 7.46
N HIS A 125 -13.67 12.32 6.51
CA HIS A 125 -13.97 13.66 6.05
C HIS A 125 -15.11 13.65 5.00
N PRO A 126 -16.16 14.48 5.15
CA PRO A 126 -17.30 14.50 4.23
C PRO A 126 -16.92 14.75 2.76
N PHE A 127 -15.88 15.56 2.51
CA PHE A 127 -15.37 15.83 1.17
C PHE A 127 -14.99 14.54 0.41
N TYR A 128 -14.22 13.64 1.04
CA TYR A 128 -13.77 12.41 0.39
C TYR A 128 -14.90 11.38 0.26
N ARG A 129 -15.81 11.31 1.24
CA ARG A 129 -17.01 10.46 1.12
C ARG A 129 -17.90 10.86 -0.04
N GLU A 130 -18.05 12.17 -0.29
CA GLU A 130 -18.83 12.65 -1.43
C GLU A 130 -18.22 12.21 -2.76
N ALA A 131 -16.88 12.18 -2.87
CA ALA A 131 -16.22 11.64 -4.05
C ALA A 131 -16.59 10.18 -4.32
N ILE A 132 -16.66 9.35 -3.27
CA ILE A 132 -17.08 7.95 -3.37
C ILE A 132 -18.55 7.84 -3.79
N ASN A 133 -19.43 8.62 -3.15
CA ASN A 133 -20.88 8.61 -3.40
C ASN A 133 -21.24 9.01 -4.84
N ARG A 134 -20.38 9.77 -5.53
CA ARG A 134 -20.52 10.09 -6.96
C ARG A 134 -20.21 8.92 -7.90
N GLY A 135 -20.01 7.71 -7.36
CA GLY A 135 -19.91 6.46 -8.13
C GLY A 135 -18.50 5.93 -8.31
N TRP A 136 -17.49 6.48 -7.61
CA TRP A 136 -16.11 6.00 -7.72
C TRP A 136 -15.97 4.56 -7.22
N ILE A 137 -16.81 4.15 -6.27
CA ILE A 137 -16.79 2.80 -5.71
C ILE A 137 -16.91 1.71 -6.79
N GLU A 138 -17.69 1.96 -7.84
CA GLU A 138 -17.96 0.97 -8.90
C GLU A 138 -16.75 0.72 -9.82
N SER A 139 -15.71 1.55 -9.73
CA SER A 139 -14.50 1.41 -10.55
C SER A 139 -13.51 0.39 -9.99
N TYR A 140 -13.74 -0.12 -8.78
CA TYR A 140 -12.82 -1.02 -8.09
C TYR A 140 -13.25 -2.49 -8.15
N ARG A 141 -12.30 -3.40 -7.87
CA ARG A 141 -12.55 -4.85 -7.81
C ARG A 141 -13.70 -5.17 -6.85
N ALA A 142 -14.48 -6.23 -7.15
CA ALA A 142 -15.66 -6.60 -6.36
C ALA A 142 -15.32 -6.89 -4.89
N GLU A 143 -14.19 -7.54 -4.67
CA GLU A 143 -13.65 -7.92 -3.38
C GLU A 143 -13.24 -6.67 -2.59
N PHE A 144 -12.53 -5.74 -3.23
CA PHE A 144 -12.14 -4.48 -2.60
C PHE A 144 -13.32 -3.56 -2.32
N ARG A 145 -14.39 -3.60 -3.13
CA ARG A 145 -15.61 -2.82 -2.88
C ARG A 145 -16.26 -3.18 -1.54
N VAL A 146 -16.30 -4.46 -1.19
CA VAL A 146 -16.85 -4.92 0.11
C VAL A 146 -16.04 -4.31 1.26
N VAL A 147 -14.73 -4.44 1.18
CA VAL A 147 -13.80 -3.89 2.16
C VAL A 147 -13.91 -2.37 2.26
N LEU A 148 -13.96 -1.66 1.13
CA LEU A 148 -14.08 -0.22 1.11
C LEU A 148 -15.39 0.26 1.76
N LEU A 149 -16.50 -0.46 1.56
CA LEU A 149 -17.76 -0.18 2.27
C LEU A 149 -17.63 -0.39 3.77
N GLU A 150 -16.94 -1.45 4.20
CA GLU A 150 -16.66 -1.68 5.62
C GLU A 150 -15.83 -0.54 6.22
N MET A 151 -14.79 -0.09 5.51
CA MET A 151 -13.97 1.05 5.93
C MET A 151 -14.78 2.35 6.04
N ILE A 152 -15.69 2.60 5.08
CA ILE A 152 -16.56 3.78 5.10
C ILE A 152 -17.49 3.75 6.32
N ASN A 153 -18.10 2.60 6.61
CA ASN A 153 -18.99 2.44 7.76
C ASN A 153 -18.20 2.59 9.08
N ASP A 154 -17.04 1.96 9.19
CA ASP A 154 -16.18 2.06 10.37
C ASP A 154 -15.65 3.50 10.58
N ALA A 155 -15.34 4.23 9.51
CA ALA A 155 -14.98 5.65 9.59
C ALA A 155 -16.14 6.52 10.10
N ALA A 156 -17.39 6.18 9.79
CA ALA A 156 -18.57 6.89 10.26
C ALA A 156 -18.89 6.57 11.73
N ASP A 157 -18.77 5.29 12.12
CA ASP A 157 -19.17 4.81 13.44
C ASP A 157 -18.07 5.00 14.50
N ASN A 158 -16.81 4.90 14.10
CA ASN A 158 -15.65 4.90 15.01
C ASN A 158 -14.55 5.87 14.54
N PRO A 159 -14.79 7.19 14.43
CA PRO A 159 -13.79 8.12 13.90
C PRO A 159 -12.47 8.07 14.69
N SER A 160 -11.35 8.04 13.98
CA SER A 160 -9.99 8.09 14.50
C SER A 160 -9.61 9.47 15.05
N GLY A 161 -10.42 10.50 14.77
CA GLY A 161 -10.17 11.88 15.19
C GLY A 161 -9.05 12.52 14.38
N CYS A 162 -8.72 11.98 13.20
CA CYS A 162 -7.59 12.49 12.43
C CYS A 162 -7.81 13.90 11.88
N TRP A 163 -9.07 14.37 11.86
CA TRP A 163 -9.45 15.74 11.50
C TRP A 163 -9.69 16.67 12.70
N ASP A 164 -9.47 16.19 13.94
CA ASP A 164 -9.67 16.98 15.17
C ASP A 164 -8.42 17.82 15.48
N PHE A 165 -8.26 18.94 14.76
CA PHE A 165 -7.05 19.78 14.81
C PHE A 165 -6.91 20.73 16.00
N GLU A 166 -7.82 20.71 16.98
CA GLU A 166 -7.64 21.47 18.23
C GLU A 166 -6.33 21.09 18.96
N PHE A 167 -5.73 19.93 18.63
CA PHE A 167 -4.52 19.44 19.29
C PHE A 167 -3.19 19.71 18.56
N GLN A 168 -3.16 20.04 17.26
CA GLN A 168 -1.92 19.97 16.48
C GLN A 168 -1.23 21.31 16.16
N TYR A 169 -1.93 22.45 16.34
CA TYR A 169 -1.41 23.78 16.00
C TYR A 169 -1.32 24.76 17.18
N GLN A 170 -1.13 24.28 18.42
CA GLN A 170 -0.60 25.13 19.51
C GLN A 170 0.89 25.49 19.34
N ILE A 171 1.49 25.19 18.18
CA ILE A 171 2.89 25.45 17.85
C ILE A 171 2.96 26.53 16.78
N ALA A 172 2.69 27.78 17.17
CA ALA A 172 3.27 29.02 16.63
C ALA A 172 2.39 30.24 17.00
N GLU A 173 2.55 30.74 18.23
CA GLU A 173 2.50 32.19 18.49
C GLU A 173 3.93 32.68 18.75
#